data_AF-A0A940P7A1-F1
#
_entry.id   AF-A0A940P7A1-F1
#
_cell.length_a   1.000
_cell.length_b   1.000
_cell.length_c   1.000
_cell.angle_alpha   90.00
_cell.angle_beta   90.00
_cell.angle_gamma   90.00
#
_symmetry.space_group_name_H-M   'P 1'
#
loop_
_entity.id
_entity.type
_entity.pdbx_description
1 polymer ?
#
loop_
_entity_poly.entity_id
_entity_poly.type
_entity_poly.pdbx_seq_one_letter_code
_entity_poly.pdbx_strand_id
1 'polypeptide(L)'
;TFRLDDTDILTETRWLKNSEIDLQNRNDRFGYDLKSPDGNTQVTLCGTAEELAMVDSEDLKAYVNLINITEKGNKTSKINVILPDTVSGVWVIKPPSLALNVRDAE
;
A
#
# COMPACT_ATOMS: atom_id res chain seq x y z
N THR A 1 -3.86 -12.44 -37.66
CA THR A 1 -4.16 -11.23 -36.90
C THR A 1 -4.74 -11.65 -35.58
N PHE A 2 -3.92 -11.73 -34.53
CA PHE A 2 -4.41 -12.06 -33.19
C PHE A 2 -5.18 -10.82 -32.71
N ARG A 3 -6.51 -10.96 -32.54
CA ARG A 3 -7.32 -9.97 -31.86
C ARG A 3 -6.87 -9.99 -30.39
N LEU A 4 -6.56 -8.83 -29.82
CA LEU A 4 -6.68 -8.67 -28.37
C LEU A 4 -8.15 -8.99 -28.07
N ASP A 5 -8.43 -10.19 -27.58
CA ASP A 5 -9.74 -10.50 -27.03
C ASP A 5 -9.96 -9.61 -25.80
N ASP A 6 -11.16 -9.07 -25.69
CA ASP A 6 -11.72 -8.16 -24.67
C ASP A 6 -11.50 -8.66 -23.23
N THR A 7 -10.25 -8.67 -22.77
CA THR A 7 -9.95 -8.82 -21.36
C THR A 7 -10.21 -7.44 -20.75
N ASP A 8 -11.43 -7.21 -20.27
CA ASP A 8 -11.82 -5.96 -19.61
C ASP A 8 -10.97 -5.77 -18.35
N ILE A 9 -9.79 -5.19 -18.54
CA ILE A 9 -8.91 -4.80 -17.43
C ILE A 9 -9.53 -3.57 -16.81
N LEU A 10 -9.98 -3.74 -15.57
CA LEU A 10 -10.60 -2.72 -14.76
C LEU A 10 -9.62 -2.18 -13.73
N THR A 11 -9.95 -1.02 -13.19
CA THR A 11 -9.22 -0.42 -12.09
C THR A 11 -10.15 -0.24 -10.90
N GLU A 12 -9.73 -0.70 -9.72
CA GLU A 12 -10.52 -0.58 -8.50
C GLU A 12 -9.70 0.09 -7.39
N THR A 13 -10.36 0.95 -6.61
CA THR A 13 -9.76 1.56 -5.42
C THR A 13 -10.17 0.79 -4.17
N ARG A 14 -9.18 0.39 -3.38
CA ARG A 14 -9.36 -0.17 -2.03
C ARG A 14 -8.70 0.72 -0.99
N TRP A 15 -9.13 0.58 0.25
CA TRP A 15 -8.63 1.36 1.38
C TRP A 15 -7.98 0.43 2.41
N LEU A 16 -6.75 0.75 2.79
CA LEU A 16 -6.03 0.07 3.87
C LEU A 16 -6.03 0.95 5.11
N LYS A 17 -6.28 0.39 6.29
CA LYS A 17 -6.14 1.16 7.52
C LYS A 17 -4.66 1.39 7.79
N ASN A 18 -4.28 2.59 8.21
CA ASN A 18 -2.87 2.87 8.53
C ASN A 18 -2.37 1.98 9.68
N SER A 19 -3.25 1.55 10.59
CA SER A 19 -2.91 0.62 11.68
C SER A 19 -2.55 -0.78 11.21
N GLU A 20 -2.92 -1.15 9.98
CA GLU A 20 -2.62 -2.46 9.36
C GLU A 20 -1.34 -2.40 8.51
N ILE A 21 -0.72 -1.23 8.37
CA ILE A 21 0.53 -1.05 7.63
C ILE A 21 1.71 -1.38 8.55
N ASP A 22 2.46 -2.41 8.19
CA ASP A 22 3.66 -2.82 8.92
C ASP A 22 4.81 -1.81 8.72
N LEU A 23 5.46 -1.42 9.81
CA LEU A 23 6.60 -0.50 9.80
C LEU A 23 7.89 -1.30 9.98
N GLN A 24 8.59 -1.50 8.87
CA GLN A 24 9.80 -2.33 8.82
C GLN A 24 11.08 -1.50 8.92
N ASN A 25 12.12 -2.10 9.50
CA ASN A 25 13.43 -1.47 9.71
C ASN A 25 13.33 -0.12 10.43
N ARG A 26 12.46 -0.06 11.45
CA ARG A 26 12.32 1.10 12.33
C ARG A 26 13.63 1.36 13.06
N ASN A 27 13.95 2.63 13.22
CA ASN A 27 15.00 3.07 14.14
C ASN A 27 14.36 3.36 15.50
N ASP A 28 14.76 2.62 16.52
CA ASP A 28 14.17 2.69 17.87
C ASP A 28 14.37 4.07 18.55
N ARG A 29 15.21 4.94 18.00
CA ARG A 29 15.35 6.33 18.47
C ARG A 29 14.17 7.22 18.07
N PHE A 30 13.33 6.77 17.14
CA PHE A 30 12.26 7.57 16.59
C PHE A 30 10.88 6.95 16.81
N GLY A 31 9.90 7.81 17.08
CA GLY A 31 8.48 7.52 16.90
C GLY A 31 8.04 7.85 15.48
N TYR A 32 7.13 7.05 14.93
CA TYR A 32 6.63 7.18 13.56
C TYR A 32 5.11 7.28 13.57
N ASP A 33 4.56 8.46 13.26
CA ASP A 33 3.10 8.62 13.13
C ASP A 33 2.71 8.67 11.65
N LEU A 34 1.91 7.70 11.21
CA LEU A 34 1.34 7.65 9.87
C LEU A 34 0.25 8.72 9.73
N LYS A 35 0.36 9.57 8.70
CA LYS A 35 -0.58 10.65 8.42
C LYS A 35 -1.28 10.39 7.08
N SER A 36 -2.58 10.10 7.15
CA SER A 36 -3.47 10.15 6.00
C SER A 36 -4.82 10.74 6.39
N PRO A 37 -5.58 11.31 5.43
CA PRO A 37 -6.99 11.64 5.65
C PRO A 37 -7.73 10.41 6.16
N ASP A 38 -8.50 10.58 7.24
CA ASP A 38 -9.35 9.55 7.85
C ASP A 38 -8.65 8.29 8.36
N GLY A 39 -7.31 8.30 8.45
CA GLY A 39 -6.52 7.16 8.95
C GLY A 39 -6.41 5.98 7.98
N ASN A 40 -6.82 6.16 6.72
CA ASN A 40 -6.74 5.13 5.68
C ASN A 40 -5.82 5.56 4.53
N THR A 41 -5.22 4.60 3.85
CA THR A 41 -4.42 4.81 2.64
C THR A 41 -5.14 4.18 1.45
N GLN A 42 -5.31 4.97 0.39
CA GLN A 42 -5.88 4.52 -0.87
C GLN A 42 -4.88 3.65 -1.65
N VAL A 43 -5.33 2.51 -2.16
CA VAL A 43 -4.59 1.63 -3.07
C VAL A 43 -5.41 1.45 -4.34
N THR A 44 -4.79 1.62 -5.50
CA THR A 44 -5.45 1.36 -6.79
C THR A 44 -4.91 0.08 -7.40
N LEU A 45 -5.80 -0.89 -7.57
CA LEU A 45 -5.55 -2.19 -8.17
C LEU A 45 -6.02 -2.18 -9.63
N CYS A 46 -5.43 -3.06 -10.42
CA CYS A 46 -5.73 -3.28 -11.82
C CYS A 46 -5.74 -4.78 -12.09
N GLY A 47 -6.72 -5.26 -12.84
CA GLY A 47 -6.87 -6.68 -13.16
C GLY A 47 -8.21 -6.94 -13.84
N THR A 48 -8.53 -8.22 -14.05
CA THR A 48 -9.85 -8.62 -14.54
C THR A 48 -10.92 -8.45 -13.46
N ALA A 49 -12.20 -8.31 -13.85
CA ALA A 49 -13.29 -8.22 -12.89
C ALA A 49 -13.37 -9.44 -11.94
N GLU A 50 -13.10 -10.64 -12.46
CA GLU A 50 -13.09 -11.88 -11.68
C GLU A 50 -11.97 -11.89 -10.65
N GLU A 51 -10.74 -11.55 -11.04
CA GLU A 51 -9.61 -11.55 -10.10
C GLU A 51 -9.70 -10.41 -9.09
N LEU A 52 -10.18 -9.23 -9.48
CA LEU A 52 -10.41 -8.12 -8.54
C LEU A 52 -11.47 -8.48 -7.48
N ALA A 53 -12.48 -9.27 -7.86
CA ALA A 53 -13.49 -9.77 -6.93
C ALA A 53 -12.93 -10.84 -5.95
N MET A 54 -11.81 -11.49 -6.28
CA MET A 54 -11.11 -12.41 -5.39
C MET A 54 -10.18 -11.72 -4.38
N VAL A 55 -9.94 -10.41 -4.55
CA VAL A 55 -9.15 -9.62 -3.59
C VAL A 55 -10.06 -9.04 -2.52
N ASP A 56 -10.08 -9.69 -1.36
CA ASP A 56 -10.70 -9.11 -0.17
C ASP A 56 -9.79 -8.05 0.45
N SER A 57 -10.39 -7.00 1.03
CA SER A 57 -9.62 -5.92 1.67
C SER A 57 -8.80 -6.39 2.86
N GLU A 58 -9.21 -7.47 3.52
CA GLU A 58 -8.51 -8.06 4.66
C GLU A 58 -7.26 -8.85 4.25
N ASP A 59 -7.19 -9.29 2.98
CA ASP A 59 -6.05 -10.03 2.43
C ASP A 59 -4.94 -9.11 1.91
N LEU A 60 -5.26 -7.83 1.69
CA LEU A 60 -4.28 -6.83 1.30
C LEU A 60 -3.37 -6.51 2.49
N LYS A 61 -2.11 -6.92 2.39
CA LYS A 61 -1.08 -6.55 3.35
C LYS A 61 -0.25 -5.41 2.80
N ALA A 62 0.25 -4.55 3.69
CA ALA A 62 1.10 -3.46 3.30
C ALA A 62 2.21 -3.22 4.31
N TYR A 63 3.35 -2.76 3.81
CA TYR A 63 4.46 -2.36 4.66
C TYR A 63 5.19 -1.13 4.12
N VAL A 64 5.80 -0.38 5.02
CA VAL A 64 6.71 0.72 4.72
C VAL A 64 8.09 0.36 5.24
N ASN A 65 9.10 0.49 4.38
CA ASN A 65 10.48 0.32 4.77
C ASN A 65 11.07 1.67 5.20
N LEU A 66 11.48 1.78 6.46
CA LEU A 66 11.95 3.01 7.09
C LEU A 66 13.48 3.10 7.19
N ILE A 67 14.23 2.18 6.56
CA ILE A 67 15.70 2.11 6.65
C ILE A 67 16.42 3.41 6.29
N ASN A 68 15.83 4.24 5.41
CA ASN A 68 16.41 5.50 4.95
C ASN A 68 15.95 6.72 5.77
N ILE A 69 15.16 6.53 6.83
CA ILE A 69 14.67 7.61 7.69
C ILE A 69 15.68 7.82 8.83
N THR A 70 16.56 8.79 8.65
CA THR A 70 17.68 9.07 9.57
C THR A 70 17.49 10.35 10.38
N GLU A 71 16.46 11.13 10.10
CA GLU A 71 16.19 12.42 10.74
C GLU A 71 14.70 12.64 10.99
N LYS A 72 14.41 13.54 11.94
CA LYS A 72 13.06 13.92 12.37
C LYS A 72 12.34 14.77 11.32
N GLY A 73 11.05 14.96 11.55
CA GLY A 73 10.19 15.85 10.77
C GLY A 73 9.26 15.10 9.82
N ASN A 74 8.62 15.86 8.94
CA ASN A 74 7.67 15.32 7.98
C ASN A 74 8.41 14.66 6.82
N LYS A 75 8.11 13.38 6.59
CA LYS A 75 8.67 12.55 5.52
C LYS A 75 7.53 11.99 4.68
N THR A 76 7.85 11.59 3.45
CA THR A 76 6.94 10.84 2.60
C THR A 76 7.61 9.53 2.24
N SER A 77 6.93 8.42 2.48
CA SER A 77 7.43 7.09 2.14
C SER A 77 6.44 6.36 1.24
N LYS A 78 6.98 5.52 0.37
CA LYS A 78 6.17 4.61 -0.45
C LYS A 78 5.75 3.42 0.38
N ILE A 79 4.52 3.01 0.18
CA ILE A 79 3.95 1.78 0.73
C ILE A 79 4.13 0.68 -0.31
N ASN A 80 4.63 -0.47 0.14
CA ASN A 80 4.63 -1.70 -0.63
C ASN A 80 3.37 -2.46 -0.25
N VAL A 81 2.56 -2.82 -1.25
CA VAL A 81 1.35 -3.63 -1.07
C VAL A 81 1.66 -5.03 -1.54
N ILE A 82 1.30 -6.01 -0.71
CA ILE A 82 1.42 -7.44 -0.99
C ILE A 82 0.01 -7.92 -1.34
N LEU A 83 -0.15 -8.39 -2.56
CA LEU A 83 -1.39 -8.99 -3.05
C LEU A 83 -1.47 -10.45 -2.58
N PRO A 84 -2.69 -10.99 -2.39
CA PRO A 84 -2.83 -12.39 -2.01
C PRO A 84 -2.34 -13.31 -3.14
N ASP A 85 -1.75 -14.45 -2.77
CA ASP A 85 -1.23 -15.43 -3.72
C ASP A 85 -2.33 -16.08 -4.59
N THR A 86 -3.60 -15.89 -4.23
CA THR A 86 -4.77 -16.35 -4.97
C THR A 86 -4.99 -15.60 -6.28
N VAL A 87 -4.39 -14.42 -6.45
CA VAL A 87 -4.50 -13.61 -7.67
C VAL A 87 -3.13 -13.42 -8.31
N SER A 88 -3.06 -13.61 -9.64
CA SER A 88 -1.79 -13.51 -10.38
C SER A 88 -1.82 -12.46 -11.49
N GLY A 89 -3.01 -12.09 -11.97
CA GLY A 89 -3.26 -11.03 -12.95
C GLY A 89 -3.67 -9.69 -12.33
N VAL A 90 -3.60 -9.54 -11.00
CA VAL A 90 -3.83 -8.26 -10.32
C VAL A 90 -2.50 -7.57 -10.03
N TRP A 91 -2.42 -6.27 -10.26
CA TRP A 91 -1.27 -5.46 -9.87
C TRP A 91 -1.68 -4.09 -9.34
N VAL A 92 -0.75 -3.44 -8.63
CA VAL A 92 -0.94 -2.09 -8.10
C VAL A 92 -0.50 -1.08 -9.16
N ILE A 93 -1.39 -0.19 -9.58
CA ILE A 93 -1.13 0.78 -10.68
C ILE A 93 -0.02 1.77 -10.30
N LYS A 94 0.11 2.08 -9.02
CA LYS A 94 1.19 2.90 -8.47
C LYS A 94 1.31 2.64 -6.97
N PRO A 95 2.52 2.38 -6.45
CA PRO A 95 2.72 2.28 -5.01
C PRO A 95 2.19 3.54 -4.31
N PRO A 96 1.26 3.40 -3.36
CA PRO A 96 0.74 4.55 -2.65
C PRO A 96 1.85 5.20 -1.83
N SER A 97 1.70 6.49 -1.58
CA SER A 97 2.65 7.24 -0.75
C SER A 97 1.92 7.78 0.46
N LEU A 98 2.60 7.75 1.59
CA LEU A 98 2.05 8.14 2.87
C LEU A 98 2.97 9.17 3.54
N ALA A 99 2.37 10.18 4.15
CA ALA A 99 3.08 11.13 4.98
C ALA A 99 3.36 10.51 6.35
N LEU A 100 4.57 10.71 6.85
CA LEU A 100 5.05 10.24 8.14
C LEU A 100 5.52 11.44 8.94
N ASN A 101 5.09 11.56 10.19
CA ASN A 101 5.71 12.46 11.14
C ASN A 101 6.72 11.67 11.97
N VAL A 102 8.00 11.98 11.82
CA VAL A 102 9.10 11.33 12.54
C VAL A 102 9.47 12.19 13.74
N ARG A 103 9.34 11.64 14.94
CA ARG A 103 9.59 12.32 16.22
C ARG A 103 10.56 11.51 17.08
N ASP A 104 10.99 12.05 18.21
CA ASP A 104 11.70 11.23 19.21
C ASP A 104 10.82 10.08 19.69
N ALA A 105 11.43 8.93 19.94
CA ALA A 105 10.77 7.84 20.66
C ALA A 105 10.44 8.30 22.10
N GLU A 106 9.29 7.87 22.59
CA GLU A 106 8.85 8.08 23.99
C GLU A 106 9.50 7.10 24.95
#